data_AF-A0A0F7TQI6-F1
#
_entry.id   AF-A0A0F7TQI6-F1
#
_cell.length_a   1.000
_cell.length_b   1.000
_cell.length_c   1.000
_cell.angle_alpha   90.00
_cell.angle_beta   90.00
_cell.angle_gamma   90.00
#
_symmetry.space_group_name_H-M   'P 1'
#
loop_
_entity.id
_entity.type
_entity.pdbx_description
1 polymer ?
#
loop_
_entity_poly.entity_id
_entity_poly.type
_entity_poly.pdbx_seq_one_letter_code
_entity_poly.pdbx_strand_id
1 'polypeptide(L)'
;MQPQVFYFNTVPIRAETVQKQDPRREVYRLNLDTCQELHGLPTVVIIKKMKEGWHDEFEHEKEAYKKLESLQGSVIPTFFGQGTFNGSPVIVISEVVGKTLYDLAHSGVPISLDELQRRLEKVMWRLHSCGVEYLDQRLDNFFLCDTGEVMIVDLEQVRFPLDLDEWKHSINYGGLGSLLYLFNDIRERKSRRTQDDFLFRRPYILGGSLY
;
A
#
# COMPACT_ATOMS: atom_id res chain seq x y z
N MET A 1 26.75 9.17 -10.39
CA MET A 1 26.30 8.75 -9.05
C MET A 1 26.97 7.43 -8.73
N GLN A 2 27.47 7.23 -7.50
CA GLN A 2 27.91 5.88 -7.09
C GLN A 2 26.69 4.96 -7.04
N PRO A 3 26.76 3.73 -7.58
CA PRO A 3 25.69 2.76 -7.45
C PRO A 3 25.47 2.47 -5.97
N GLN A 4 24.23 2.54 -5.52
CA GLN A 4 23.90 2.17 -4.15
C GLN A 4 23.84 0.64 -4.05
N VAL A 5 24.34 0.11 -2.95
CA VAL A 5 24.41 -1.33 -2.70
C VAL A 5 23.49 -1.65 -1.54
N PHE A 6 22.63 -2.65 -1.71
CA PHE A 6 21.95 -3.30 -0.59
C PHE A 6 22.43 -4.74 -0.50
N TYR A 7 22.39 -5.32 0.69
CA TYR A 7 22.83 -6.69 0.93
C TYR A 7 21.61 -7.58 1.10
N PHE A 8 21.38 -8.53 0.20
CA PHE A 8 20.32 -9.54 0.32
C PHE A 8 20.93 -10.85 0.80
N ASN A 9 20.50 -11.37 1.96
CA ASN A 9 21.10 -12.57 2.56
C ASN A 9 22.64 -12.52 2.57
N THR A 10 23.22 -11.36 2.93
CA THR A 10 24.67 -11.04 2.92
C THR A 10 25.34 -10.85 1.56
N VAL A 11 24.64 -11.08 0.45
CA VAL A 11 25.17 -10.88 -0.90
C VAL A 11 24.94 -9.43 -1.35
N PRO A 12 25.97 -8.70 -1.81
CA PRO A 12 25.80 -7.34 -2.30
C PRO A 12 25.08 -7.31 -3.65
N ILE A 13 24.01 -6.54 -3.73
CA ILE A 13 23.21 -6.31 -4.93
C ILE A 13 23.25 -4.82 -5.26
N ARG A 14 23.73 -4.48 -6.46
CA ARG A 14 23.74 -3.10 -6.94
C ARG A 14 22.34 -2.67 -7.38
N ALA A 15 21.95 -1.46 -6.99
CA ALA A 15 20.76 -0.79 -7.49
C ALA A 15 21.16 0.34 -8.46
N GLU A 16 20.54 0.35 -9.64
CA GLU A 16 20.66 1.43 -10.62
C GLU A 16 19.99 2.71 -10.09
N THR A 17 18.83 2.54 -9.44
CA THR A 17 18.10 3.65 -8.83
C THR A 17 17.56 3.26 -7.46
N VAL A 18 17.54 4.24 -6.56
CA VAL A 18 16.93 4.14 -5.23
C VAL A 18 16.00 5.33 -5.07
N GLN A 19 14.73 5.06 -4.80
CA GLN A 19 13.70 6.09 -4.67
C GLN A 19 12.97 5.91 -3.34
N LYS A 20 13.12 6.87 -2.43
CA LYS A 20 12.33 6.91 -1.20
C LYS A 20 10.87 7.17 -1.56
N GLN A 21 9.98 6.28 -1.14
CA GLN A 21 8.56 6.31 -1.55
C GLN A 21 7.74 7.32 -0.72
N ASP A 22 8.08 7.48 0.55
CA ASP A 22 7.40 8.38 1.47
C ASP A 22 8.46 9.16 2.29
N PRO A 23 8.37 10.49 2.41
CA PRO A 23 9.30 11.27 3.23
C PRO A 23 9.39 10.81 4.70
N ARG A 24 8.27 10.34 5.24
CA ARG A 24 8.06 9.94 6.65
C ARG A 24 8.30 8.46 6.91
N ARG A 25 8.31 7.61 5.87
CA ARG A 25 8.55 6.16 6.02
C ARG A 25 9.91 5.79 5.44
N GLU A 26 10.58 4.85 6.09
CA GLU A 26 11.84 4.31 5.57
C GLU A 26 11.56 3.19 4.56
N VAL A 27 10.81 3.51 3.51
CA VAL A 27 10.43 2.60 2.42
C VAL A 27 11.05 3.08 1.12
N TYR A 28 11.75 2.19 0.43
CA TYR A 28 12.50 2.52 -0.78
C TYR A 28 12.16 1.55 -1.89
N ARG A 29 11.99 2.09 -3.10
CA ARG A 29 11.91 1.33 -4.33
C ARG A 29 13.29 1.28 -4.97
N LEU A 30 13.76 0.07 -5.25
CA LEU A 30 15.05 -0.18 -5.85
C LEU A 30 14.85 -0.78 -7.24
N ASN A 31 15.47 -0.17 -8.25
CA ASN A 31 15.66 -0.83 -9.55
C ASN A 31 17.04 -1.49 -9.55
N LEU A 32 17.09 -2.80 -9.66
CA LEU A 32 18.28 -3.61 -9.51
C LEU A 32 19.07 -3.68 -10.82
N ASP A 33 20.40 -3.61 -10.70
CA ASP A 33 21.31 -3.76 -11.84
C ASP A 33 21.17 -5.17 -12.43
N THR A 34 20.69 -5.24 -13.67
CA THR A 34 20.46 -6.51 -14.39
C THR A 34 21.73 -7.14 -14.95
N CYS A 35 22.88 -6.46 -14.84
CA CYS A 35 24.19 -6.98 -15.24
C CYS A 35 24.85 -7.85 -14.14
N GLN A 36 24.09 -8.23 -13.11
CA GLN A 36 24.54 -9.08 -12.00
C GLN A 36 23.52 -10.20 -11.72
N GLU A 37 23.91 -11.21 -10.94
CA GLU A 37 22.97 -12.22 -10.46
C GLU A 37 22.04 -11.63 -9.38
N LEU A 38 20.72 -11.79 -9.57
CA LEU A 38 19.71 -11.23 -8.65
C LEU A 38 19.24 -12.21 -7.59
N HIS A 39 19.76 -13.45 -7.56
CA HIS A 39 19.49 -14.46 -6.53
C HIS A 39 17.99 -14.68 -6.25
N GLY A 40 17.19 -14.77 -7.31
CA GLY A 40 15.74 -14.99 -7.23
C GLY A 40 14.92 -13.71 -7.00
N LEU A 41 15.55 -12.55 -6.91
CA LEU A 41 14.84 -11.27 -6.85
C LEU A 41 14.39 -10.80 -8.25
N PRO A 42 13.24 -10.13 -8.35
CA PRO A 42 12.86 -9.41 -9.56
C PRO A 42 13.73 -8.17 -9.77
N THR A 43 13.64 -7.56 -10.96
CA THR A 43 14.38 -6.33 -11.29
C THR A 43 13.96 -5.12 -10.45
N VAL A 44 12.75 -5.13 -9.89
CA VAL A 44 12.28 -4.09 -8.98
C VAL A 44 11.82 -4.71 -7.68
N VAL A 45 12.36 -4.19 -6.58
CA VAL A 45 11.97 -4.57 -5.22
C VAL A 45 11.64 -3.34 -4.39
N ILE A 46 10.81 -3.54 -3.37
CA ILE A 46 10.60 -2.59 -2.30
C ILE A 46 11.37 -3.09 -1.08
N ILE A 47 12.12 -2.21 -0.44
CA ILE A 47 12.74 -2.47 0.86
C ILE A 47 12.10 -1.59 1.93
N LYS A 48 11.66 -2.20 3.03
CA LYS A 48 11.20 -1.49 4.23
C LYS A 48 12.30 -1.60 5.28
N LYS A 49 12.87 -0.47 5.67
CA LYS A 49 13.97 -0.41 6.64
C LYS A 49 13.41 -0.31 8.06
N MET A 50 14.03 -1.05 8.97
CA MET A 50 13.69 -1.02 10.39
C MET A 50 13.89 0.38 10.96
N LYS A 51 12.87 0.90 11.66
CA LYS A 51 12.97 2.18 12.39
C LYS A 51 13.68 1.94 13.73
N GLU A 52 14.35 2.97 14.23
CA GLU A 52 14.99 2.91 15.54
C GLU A 52 13.95 2.69 16.65
N GLY A 53 14.14 1.65 17.47
CA GLY A 53 13.21 1.28 18.54
C GLY A 53 11.98 0.47 18.13
N TRP A 54 11.87 0.06 16.85
CA TRP A 54 10.73 -0.69 16.30
C TRP A 54 11.12 -2.13 15.92
N HIS A 55 11.94 -2.76 16.76
CA HIS A 55 12.43 -4.11 16.47
C HIS A 55 11.30 -5.14 16.51
N ASP A 56 10.40 -5.01 17.47
CA ASP A 56 9.29 -5.96 17.67
C ASP A 56 8.33 -5.91 16.48
N GLU A 57 7.97 -4.71 16.00
CA GLU A 57 7.11 -4.53 14.83
C GLU A 57 7.76 -5.05 13.55
N PHE A 58 9.08 -4.87 13.41
CA PHE A 58 9.84 -5.37 12.27
C PHE A 58 9.89 -6.90 12.23
N GLU A 59 10.17 -7.54 13.37
CA GLU A 59 10.15 -9.01 13.46
C GLU A 59 8.72 -9.55 13.33
N HIS A 60 7.73 -8.86 13.87
CA HIS A 60 6.32 -9.22 13.74
C HIS A 60 5.85 -9.16 12.28
N GLU A 61 6.21 -8.11 11.52
CA GLU A 61 5.90 -8.01 10.10
C GLU A 61 6.53 -9.16 9.30
N LYS A 62 7.77 -9.54 9.61
CA LYS A 62 8.44 -10.70 8.98
C LYS A 62 7.70 -12.00 9.27
N GLU A 63 7.33 -12.24 10.52
CA GLU A 63 6.57 -13.43 10.91
C GLU A 63 5.17 -13.44 10.28
N ALA A 64 4.54 -12.28 10.12
CA ALA A 64 3.28 -12.15 9.41
C ALA A 64 3.40 -12.59 7.94
N TYR A 65 4.42 -12.13 7.21
CA TYR A 65 4.65 -12.58 5.84
C TYR A 65 4.86 -14.09 5.75
N LYS A 66 5.63 -14.69 6.67
CA LYS A 66 5.85 -16.14 6.69
C LYS A 66 4.56 -16.92 6.95
N LYS A 67 3.75 -16.50 7.93
CA LYS A 67 2.46 -17.13 8.25
C LYS A 67 1.43 -16.99 7.14
N LEU A 68 1.56 -15.94 6.33
CA LEU A 68 0.65 -15.61 5.23
C LEU A 68 1.23 -15.93 3.86
N GLU A 69 2.14 -16.90 3.77
CA GLU A 69 2.76 -17.33 2.50
C GLU A 69 1.74 -17.62 1.40
N SER A 70 0.61 -18.26 1.75
CA SER A 70 -0.47 -18.57 0.79
C SER A 70 -1.18 -17.35 0.19
N LEU A 71 -1.00 -16.16 0.76
CA LEU A 71 -1.62 -14.91 0.33
C LEU A 71 -0.67 -14.02 -0.50
N GLN A 72 0.62 -14.33 -0.50
CA GLN A 72 1.64 -13.56 -1.19
C GLN A 72 1.44 -13.52 -2.70
N GLY A 73 1.73 -12.37 -3.30
CA GLY A 73 1.58 -12.11 -4.74
C GLY A 73 0.13 -11.92 -5.20
N SER A 74 -0.87 -12.08 -4.32
CA SER A 74 -2.28 -11.92 -4.68
C SER A 74 -3.06 -11.00 -3.74
N VAL A 75 -2.88 -11.15 -2.41
CA VAL A 75 -3.55 -10.32 -1.40
C VAL A 75 -2.56 -9.44 -0.68
N ILE A 76 -1.31 -9.90 -0.52
CA ILE A 76 -0.21 -9.16 0.08
C ILE A 76 1.03 -9.25 -0.82
N PRO A 77 2.01 -8.34 -0.71
CA PRO A 77 3.27 -8.42 -1.43
C PRO A 77 3.98 -9.77 -1.21
N THR A 78 4.74 -10.19 -2.22
CA THR A 78 5.65 -11.33 -2.06
C THR A 78 6.84 -10.91 -1.20
N PHE A 79 7.11 -11.67 -0.15
CA PHE A 79 8.25 -11.52 0.73
C PHE A 79 9.41 -12.37 0.23
N PHE A 80 10.50 -11.71 -0.16
CA PHE A 80 11.70 -12.39 -0.62
C PHE A 80 12.67 -12.72 0.51
N GLY A 81 12.58 -12.00 1.63
CA GLY A 81 13.44 -12.22 2.78
C GLY A 81 13.90 -10.91 3.41
N GLN A 82 15.06 -10.95 4.03
CA GLN A 82 15.65 -9.82 4.73
C GLN A 82 17.01 -9.43 4.15
N GLY A 83 17.45 -8.23 4.48
CA GLY A 83 18.75 -7.73 4.07
C GLY A 83 19.24 -6.58 4.93
N THR A 84 20.25 -5.90 4.43
CA THR A 84 20.80 -4.69 5.04
C THR A 84 20.94 -3.60 3.99
N PHE A 85 20.51 -2.38 4.32
CA PHE A 85 20.66 -1.22 3.47
C PHE A 85 21.16 -0.03 4.29
N ASN A 86 22.28 0.57 3.87
CA ASN A 86 22.96 1.63 4.60
C ASN A 86 23.18 1.31 6.10
N GLY A 87 23.56 0.07 6.39
CA GLY A 87 23.85 -0.41 7.75
C GLY A 87 22.62 -0.78 8.60
N SER A 88 21.40 -0.63 8.08
CA SER A 88 20.18 -0.99 8.82
C SER A 88 19.48 -2.23 8.23
N PRO A 89 18.87 -3.07 9.07
CA PRO A 89 18.05 -4.19 8.62
C PRO A 89 16.87 -3.74 7.74
N VAL A 90 16.56 -4.52 6.72
CA VAL A 90 15.41 -4.31 5.84
C VAL A 90 14.62 -5.59 5.56
N ILE A 91 13.32 -5.45 5.33
CA ILE A 91 12.45 -6.47 4.71
C ILE A 91 12.44 -6.20 3.20
N VAL A 92 12.63 -7.24 2.39
CA VAL A 92 12.62 -7.17 0.93
C VAL A 92 11.33 -7.80 0.41
N ILE A 93 10.51 -7.01 -0.29
CA ILE A 93 9.21 -7.42 -0.82
C ILE A 93 9.02 -7.00 -2.29
N SER A 94 8.05 -7.61 -2.97
CA SER A 94 7.67 -7.22 -4.33
C SER A 94 7.07 -5.83 -4.37
N GLU A 95 7.30 -5.12 -5.49
CA GLU A 95 6.53 -3.92 -5.81
C GLU A 95 5.05 -4.26 -6.01
N VAL A 96 4.18 -3.40 -5.46
CA VAL A 96 2.75 -3.39 -5.78
C VAL A 96 2.50 -2.30 -6.81
N VAL A 97 2.16 -2.70 -8.04
CA VAL A 97 1.92 -1.79 -9.15
C VAL A 97 0.44 -1.37 -9.16
N GLY A 98 0.20 -0.08 -8.95
CA GLY A 98 -1.13 0.51 -8.90
C GLY A 98 -1.12 1.81 -8.11
N LYS A 99 -2.24 2.14 -7.48
CA LYS A 99 -2.36 3.31 -6.61
C LYS A 99 -2.97 2.95 -5.26
N THR A 100 -2.52 3.62 -4.21
CA THR A 100 -3.20 3.52 -2.91
C THR A 100 -4.65 4.01 -3.03
N LEU A 101 -5.54 3.48 -2.20
CA LEU A 101 -6.91 4.00 -2.13
C LEU A 101 -6.92 5.47 -1.67
N TYR A 102 -5.94 5.87 -0.87
CA TYR A 102 -5.75 7.27 -0.49
C TYR A 102 -5.48 8.15 -1.72
N ASP A 103 -4.52 7.79 -2.56
CA ASP A 103 -4.19 8.54 -3.77
C ASP A 103 -5.34 8.52 -4.79
N LEU A 104 -6.03 7.39 -4.90
CA LEU A 104 -7.20 7.26 -5.78
C LEU A 104 -8.35 8.17 -5.35
N ALA A 105 -8.65 8.23 -4.06
CA ALA A 105 -9.66 9.15 -3.52
C ALA A 105 -9.34 10.62 -3.88
N HIS A 106 -8.04 10.97 -3.92
CA HIS A 106 -7.57 12.29 -4.32
C HIS A 106 -7.42 12.47 -5.84
N SER A 107 -7.46 11.42 -6.65
CA SER A 107 -7.21 11.50 -8.10
C SER A 107 -8.39 12.08 -8.88
N GLY A 108 -9.63 11.88 -8.40
CA GLY A 108 -10.85 12.20 -9.14
C GLY A 108 -11.20 11.18 -10.23
N VAL A 109 -10.47 10.07 -10.33
CA VAL A 109 -10.80 8.97 -11.24
C VAL A 109 -12.13 8.35 -10.81
N PRO A 110 -13.09 8.17 -11.74
CA PRO A 110 -14.36 7.49 -11.44
C PRO A 110 -14.11 6.04 -11.01
N ILE A 111 -14.60 5.70 -9.81
CA ILE A 111 -14.54 4.35 -9.25
C ILE A 111 -15.93 4.02 -8.69
N SER A 112 -16.45 2.86 -9.08
CA SER A 112 -17.69 2.31 -8.51
C SER A 112 -17.43 1.91 -7.06
N LEU A 113 -18.20 2.48 -6.12
CA LEU A 113 -18.08 2.15 -4.69
C LEU A 113 -18.50 0.71 -4.41
N ASP A 114 -19.53 0.21 -5.10
CA ASP A 114 -19.99 -1.18 -4.94
C ASP A 114 -18.91 -2.18 -5.37
N GLU A 115 -18.20 -1.87 -6.46
CA GLU A 115 -17.11 -2.72 -6.94
C GLU A 115 -15.90 -2.64 -6.02
N LEU A 116 -15.56 -1.45 -5.54
CA LEU A 116 -14.50 -1.27 -4.54
C LEU A 116 -14.83 -2.02 -3.25
N GLN A 117 -16.07 -1.95 -2.78
CA GLN A 117 -16.55 -2.68 -1.62
C GLN A 117 -16.38 -4.18 -1.80
N ARG A 118 -16.83 -4.74 -2.93
CA ARG A 118 -16.65 -6.18 -3.23
C ARG A 118 -15.19 -6.60 -3.20
N ARG A 119 -14.29 -5.78 -3.75
CA ARG A 119 -12.85 -6.06 -3.79
C ARG A 119 -12.22 -6.00 -2.40
N LEU A 120 -12.57 -4.98 -1.61
CA LEU A 120 -12.14 -4.86 -0.22
C LEU A 120 -12.64 -6.03 0.64
N GLU A 121 -13.92 -6.39 0.51
CA GLU A 121 -14.51 -7.52 1.23
C GLU A 121 -13.79 -8.82 0.89
N LYS A 122 -13.48 -9.05 -0.40
CA LYS A 122 -12.74 -10.23 -0.86
C LYS A 122 -11.35 -10.34 -0.22
N VAL A 123 -10.58 -9.26 -0.15
CA VAL A 123 -9.21 -9.32 0.42
C VAL A 123 -9.23 -9.45 1.94
N MET A 124 -10.14 -8.75 2.62
CA MET A 124 -10.30 -8.81 4.07
C MET A 124 -10.84 -10.18 4.52
N TRP A 125 -11.74 -10.78 3.73
CA TRP A 125 -12.19 -12.16 3.92
C TRP A 125 -11.05 -13.16 3.75
N ARG A 126 -10.17 -12.98 2.77
CA ARG A 126 -9.02 -13.86 2.58
C ARG A 126 -8.04 -13.81 3.77
N LEU A 127 -7.73 -12.63 4.30
CA LEU A 127 -6.98 -12.52 5.56
C LEU A 127 -7.69 -13.23 6.71
N HIS A 128 -8.98 -12.98 6.86
CA HIS A 128 -9.79 -13.59 7.91
C HIS A 128 -9.79 -15.12 7.83
N SER A 129 -9.94 -15.68 6.62
CA SER A 129 -9.90 -17.14 6.40
C SER A 129 -8.56 -17.79 6.74
N CYS A 130 -7.49 -16.99 6.84
CA CYS A 130 -6.17 -17.41 7.30
C CYS A 130 -5.96 -17.18 8.81
N GLY A 131 -7.01 -16.86 9.58
CA GLY A 131 -6.90 -16.66 11.02
C GLY A 131 -6.36 -15.29 11.43
N VAL A 132 -6.49 -14.27 10.58
CA VAL A 132 -5.86 -12.96 10.80
C VAL A 132 -6.87 -11.86 11.10
N GLU A 133 -6.57 -11.05 12.12
CA GLU A 133 -7.14 -9.72 12.29
C GLU A 133 -6.16 -8.66 11.79
N TYR A 134 -6.60 -7.83 10.85
CA TYR A 134 -5.83 -6.71 10.31
C TYR A 134 -6.30 -5.42 10.97
N LEU A 135 -5.44 -4.84 11.81
CA LEU A 135 -5.82 -3.74 12.69
C LEU A 135 -5.57 -2.36 12.05
N ASP A 136 -4.59 -2.26 11.15
CA ASP A 136 -4.21 -0.98 10.54
C ASP A 136 -4.95 -0.70 9.22
N GLN A 137 -6.27 -0.59 9.31
CA GLN A 137 -7.16 -0.37 8.18
C GLN A 137 -7.16 1.09 7.70
N ARG A 138 -6.03 1.57 7.19
CA ARG A 138 -5.89 2.91 6.59
C ARG A 138 -5.85 2.82 5.06
N LEU A 139 -6.38 3.83 4.37
CA LEU A 139 -6.49 3.84 2.90
C LEU A 139 -5.14 3.73 2.16
N ASP A 140 -4.07 4.20 2.78
CA ASP A 140 -2.69 4.11 2.27
C ASP A 140 -2.11 2.69 2.31
N ASN A 141 -2.71 1.79 3.11
CA ASN A 141 -2.30 0.39 3.17
C ASN A 141 -3.02 -0.50 2.14
N PHE A 142 -3.98 0.04 1.40
CA PHE A 142 -4.69 -0.70 0.35
C PHE A 142 -4.32 -0.12 -1.01
N PHE A 143 -3.81 -0.96 -1.90
CA PHE A 143 -3.57 -0.63 -3.30
C PHE A 143 -4.69 -1.20 -4.15
N LEU A 144 -5.23 -0.40 -5.06
CA LEU A 144 -5.92 -0.93 -6.23
C LEU A 144 -4.87 -1.11 -7.32
N CYS A 145 -4.59 -2.38 -7.65
CA CYS A 145 -3.58 -2.75 -8.62
C CYS A 145 -4.09 -2.50 -10.05
N ASP A 146 -3.16 -2.40 -11.01
CA ASP A 146 -3.51 -2.25 -12.43
C ASP A 146 -4.25 -3.48 -12.99
N THR A 147 -4.12 -4.63 -12.33
CA THR A 147 -4.92 -5.84 -12.60
C THR A 147 -6.40 -5.69 -12.20
N GLY A 148 -6.73 -4.61 -11.48
CA GLY A 148 -8.02 -4.35 -10.86
C GLY A 148 -8.14 -4.89 -9.43
N GLU A 149 -7.31 -5.84 -9.01
CA GLU A 149 -7.41 -6.44 -7.67
C GLU A 149 -6.90 -5.50 -6.58
N VAL A 150 -7.47 -5.63 -5.37
CA VAL A 150 -6.94 -4.91 -4.20
C VAL A 150 -5.84 -5.75 -3.58
N MET A 151 -4.79 -5.08 -3.11
CA MET A 151 -3.70 -5.69 -2.35
C MET A 151 -3.45 -4.88 -1.07
N ILE A 152 -3.15 -5.58 0.02
CA ILE A 152 -2.89 -5.01 1.33
C ILE A 152 -1.39 -4.98 1.54
N VAL A 153 -0.86 -3.82 1.92
CA VAL A 153 0.53 -3.64 2.32
C VAL A 153 0.60 -3.35 3.82
N ASP A 154 1.80 -3.38 4.36
CA ASP A 154 2.09 -3.06 5.76
C ASP A 154 1.44 -4.03 6.75
N LEU A 155 2.19 -5.05 7.17
CA LEU A 155 1.70 -6.11 8.07
C LEU A 155 2.21 -5.93 9.52
N GLU A 156 2.69 -4.73 9.87
CA GLU A 156 3.18 -4.40 11.22
C GLU A 156 2.09 -4.57 12.30
N GLN A 157 0.80 -4.44 11.93
CA GLN A 157 -0.33 -4.43 12.86
C GLN A 157 -1.37 -5.51 12.52
N VAL A 158 -0.93 -6.77 12.62
CA VAL A 158 -1.79 -7.95 12.47
C VAL A 158 -1.84 -8.79 13.73
N ARG A 159 -2.95 -9.50 13.98
CA ARG A 159 -3.05 -10.49 15.06
C ARG A 159 -3.46 -11.84 14.51
N PHE A 160 -3.00 -12.88 15.21
CA PHE A 160 -3.34 -14.28 14.96
C PHE A 160 -4.01 -14.84 16.22
N PRO A 161 -5.27 -14.48 16.51
CA PRO A 161 -5.97 -14.98 17.69
C PRO A 161 -6.17 -16.49 17.62
N LEU A 162 -6.25 -17.15 18.78
CA LEU A 162 -6.57 -18.58 18.87
C LEU A 162 -8.04 -18.83 18.51
N ASP A 163 -8.92 -17.96 19.02
CA ASP A 163 -10.35 -17.96 18.74
C ASP A 163 -10.65 -16.75 17.86
N LEU A 164 -10.85 -17.01 16.56
CA LEU A 164 -11.23 -15.98 15.61
C LEU A 164 -12.75 -15.80 15.63
N ASP A 165 -13.20 -14.56 15.76
CA ASP A 165 -14.62 -14.23 15.66
C ASP A 165 -15.20 -14.65 14.31
N GLU A 166 -16.52 -14.86 14.24
CA GLU A 166 -17.18 -15.06 12.95
C GLU A 166 -17.00 -13.83 12.04
N TRP A 167 -16.98 -14.04 10.71
CA TRP A 167 -16.73 -13.00 9.71
C TRP A 167 -17.38 -11.64 10.04
N LYS A 168 -18.71 -11.66 10.25
CA LYS A 168 -19.53 -10.46 10.42
C LYS A 168 -19.29 -9.73 11.74
N HIS A 169 -18.64 -10.39 12.70
CA HIS A 169 -18.27 -9.83 13.98
C HIS A 169 -16.77 -9.49 14.04
N SER A 170 -16.00 -9.91 13.06
CA SER A 170 -14.56 -9.67 13.00
C SER A 170 -14.19 -8.20 12.78
N ILE A 171 -13.01 -7.82 13.29
CA ILE A 171 -12.39 -6.50 13.06
C ILE A 171 -12.23 -6.23 11.56
N ASN A 172 -11.92 -7.27 10.77
CA ASN A 172 -11.72 -7.17 9.33
C ASN A 172 -12.98 -6.72 8.60
N TYR A 173 -14.14 -7.27 8.96
CA TYR A 173 -15.41 -6.87 8.37
C TYR A 173 -15.83 -5.48 8.85
N GLY A 174 -15.65 -5.21 10.15
CA GLY A 174 -16.10 -3.97 10.79
C GLY A 174 -15.50 -2.71 10.16
N GLY A 175 -14.25 -2.73 9.71
CA GLY A 175 -13.63 -1.54 9.12
C GLY A 175 -13.87 -1.33 7.62
N LEU A 176 -14.54 -2.26 6.92
CA LEU A 176 -14.93 -2.07 5.50
C LEU A 176 -15.79 -0.82 5.30
N GLY A 177 -16.78 -0.61 6.18
CA GLY A 177 -17.67 0.56 6.13
C GLY A 177 -16.90 1.86 6.34
N SER A 178 -15.96 1.87 7.30
CA SER A 178 -15.11 3.03 7.59
C SER A 178 -14.18 3.38 6.43
N LEU A 179 -13.57 2.37 5.80
CA LEU A 179 -12.72 2.56 4.61
C LEU A 179 -13.50 3.18 3.45
N LEU A 180 -14.68 2.63 3.14
CA LEU A 180 -15.52 3.13 2.04
C LEU A 180 -16.06 4.53 2.32
N TYR A 181 -16.49 4.79 3.56
CA TYR A 181 -16.93 6.11 3.99
C TYR A 181 -15.82 7.14 3.82
N LEU A 182 -14.62 6.87 4.34
CA LEU A 182 -13.49 7.78 4.27
C LEU A 182 -13.04 8.02 2.81
N PHE A 183 -12.99 6.95 2.00
CA PHE A 183 -12.66 7.05 0.58
C PHE A 183 -13.64 7.99 -0.15
N ASN A 184 -14.94 7.82 0.09
CA ASN A 184 -15.95 8.65 -0.58
C ASN A 184 -15.98 10.09 -0.04
N ASP A 185 -15.82 10.29 1.27
CA ASP A 185 -15.78 11.62 1.88
C ASP A 185 -14.62 12.47 1.33
N ILE A 186 -13.43 11.90 1.18
CA ILE A 186 -12.27 12.58 0.55
C ILE A 186 -12.62 12.99 -0.88
N ARG A 187 -13.23 12.08 -1.65
CA ARG A 187 -13.59 12.31 -3.06
C ARG A 187 -14.63 13.44 -3.20
N GLU A 188 -15.68 13.43 -2.36
CA GLU A 188 -16.73 14.44 -2.36
C GLU A 188 -16.22 15.82 -1.94
N ARG A 189 -15.34 15.89 -0.92
CA ARG A 189 -14.72 17.16 -0.51
C ARG A 189 -13.91 17.80 -1.64
N LYS A 190 -13.19 17.00 -2.44
CA LYS A 190 -12.46 17.49 -3.61
C LYS A 190 -13.41 18.00 -4.70
N SER A 191 -14.49 17.26 -4.97
CA SER A 191 -15.52 17.66 -5.93
C SER A 191 -16.09 19.05 -5.59
N ARG A 192 -16.48 19.26 -4.33
CA ARG A 192 -17.00 20.54 -3.83
C ARG A 192 -16.00 21.69 -3.98
N ARG A 193 -14.73 21.48 -3.60
CA ARG A 193 -13.67 22.50 -3.79
C ARG A 193 -13.47 22.87 -5.27
N THR A 194 -13.53 21.89 -6.15
CA THR A 194 -13.35 22.12 -7.60
C THR A 194 -14.55 22.85 -8.18
N GLN A 195 -15.76 22.56 -7.69
CA GLN A 195 -16.99 23.24 -8.08
C GLN A 195 -17.01 24.70 -7.60
N ASP A 196 -16.57 24.96 -6.36
CA ASP A 196 -16.44 26.33 -5.83
C ASP A 196 -15.40 27.14 -6.63
N ASP A 197 -14.22 26.58 -6.91
CA ASP A 197 -13.21 27.24 -7.75
C ASP A 197 -13.72 27.55 -9.17
N PHE A 198 -14.57 26.69 -9.74
CA PHE A 198 -15.19 26.92 -11.04
C PHE A 198 -16.25 28.03 -10.99
N LEU A 199 -17.03 28.12 -9.90
CA LEU A 199 -18.02 29.17 -9.68
C LEU A 199 -17.36 30.54 -9.44
N PHE A 200 -16.23 30.59 -8.74
CA PHE A 200 -15.46 31.83 -8.49
C PHE A 200 -14.58 32.29 -9.67
N ARG A 201 -14.36 31.45 -10.69
CA ARG A 201 -13.59 31.79 -11.92
C ARG A 201 -14.44 32.10 -13.15
N ARG A 202 -15.75 32.37 -13.03
CA ARG A 202 -16.51 32.93 -14.15
C ARG A 202 -16.11 34.39 -14.38
N PRO A 203 -15.65 34.79 -15.59
CA PRO A 203 -15.60 36.19 -15.94
C PRO A 203 -17.04 36.72 -15.93
N TYR A 204 -17.28 37.83 -15.24
CA TYR A 204 -18.51 38.60 -15.43
C TYR A 204 -18.60 38.99 -16.91
N ILE A 205 -19.41 38.29 -17.69
CA ILE A 205 -19.86 38.80 -18.99
C ILE A 205 -20.84 39.92 -18.65
N LEU A 206 -20.33 41.15 -18.63
CA LEU A 206 -21.15 42.36 -18.62
C LEU A 206 -22.03 42.31 -19.87
N GLY A 207 -23.33 42.22 -19.66
CA GLY A 207 -24.33 42.30 -20.71
C GLY A 207 -24.25 43.67 -21.41
N GLY A 208 -23.85 43.66 -22.68
CA GLY A 208 -24.09 44.76 -23.60
C GLY A 208 -25.47 44.58 -24.22
N SER A 209 -26.45 45.34 -23.72
CA SER A 209 -27.73 45.54 -24.39
C SER A 209 -27.50 46.49 -25.57
N LEU A 210 -27.65 45.99 -26.79
CA LEU A 210 -27.95 46.81 -27.96
C LEU A 210 -29.46 47.03 -27.94
N TYR A 211 -29.88 48.26 -27.65
CA TYR A 211 -30.92 49.09 -28.29
C TYR A 211 -31.19 50.31 -27.40
#